data_AF-A0A3B8XE53-F1
#
_entry.id   AF-A0A3B8XE53-F1
#
_cell.length_a   1.000
_cell.length_b   1.000
_cell.length_c   1.000
_cell.angle_alpha   90.00
_cell.angle_beta   90.00
_cell.angle_gamma   90.00
#
_symmetry.space_group_name_H-M   'P 1'
#
loop_
_entity.id
_entity.type
_entity.pdbx_description
1 polymer ?
#
loop_
_entity_poly.entity_id
_entity_poly.type
_entity_poly.pdbx_seq_one_letter_code
_entity_poly.pdbx_strand_id
1 'polypeptide(L)'
;AIVEAGELKVRELKEEKGETAPYGGKAPASNDGKRGAAAAANPADISYIGHREQLRDVLHAIGSGGKPAIDGAEARKALEIILAVYESARSGRDVALPLAVV
;
A
#
# COMPACT_ATOMS: atom_id res chain seq x y z
N ALA A 1 -10.58 0.55 -5.02
CA ALA A 1 -9.72 1.65 -5.49
C ALA A 1 -8.26 1.23 -5.34
N ILE A 2 -7.38 1.63 -6.25
CA ILE A 2 -5.96 1.25 -6.27
C ILE A 2 -5.16 2.54 -6.15
N VAL A 3 -4.16 2.58 -5.27
CA VAL A 3 -3.24 3.72 -5.19
C VAL A 3 -2.15 3.53 -6.26
N GLU A 4 -2.07 4.45 -7.23
CA GLU A 4 -1.04 4.47 -8.27
C GLU A 4 -0.34 5.83 -8.23
N ALA A 5 0.99 5.84 -8.12
CA ALA A 5 1.81 7.07 -8.10
C ALA A 5 1.37 8.12 -7.05
N GLY A 6 0.89 7.67 -5.89
CA GLY A 6 0.42 8.54 -4.81
C GLY A 6 -1.02 9.04 -4.97
N GLU A 7 -1.71 8.65 -6.04
CA GLU A 7 -3.11 9.01 -6.28
C GLU A 7 -4.02 7.81 -6.08
N LEU A 8 -5.13 8.02 -5.36
CA LEU A 8 -6.18 7.01 -5.25
C LEU A 8 -6.97 6.98 -6.56
N LYS A 9 -6.81 5.90 -7.34
CA LYS A 9 -7.55 5.69 -8.59
C LYS A 9 -8.67 4.68 -8.37
N VAL A 10 -9.88 5.05 -8.78
CA VAL A 10 -11.02 4.13 -8.85
C VAL A 10 -10.98 3.48 -10.23
N ARG A 11 -10.60 2.20 -10.31
CA ARG A 11 -10.78 1.39 -11.51
C ARG A 11 -11.96 0.45 -11.30
N GLU A 12 -12.91 0.48 -12.21
CA GLU A 12 -13.96 -0.54 -12.31
C GLU A 12 -13.37 -1.78 -12.97
N LEU A 13 -13.30 -2.88 -12.23
CA LEU A 13 -13.00 -4.18 -12.83
C LEU A 13 -14.27 -4.64 -13.56
N LYS A 14 -14.20 -4.85 -14.87
CA LYS A 14 -15.27 -5.55 -15.58
C LYS A 14 -15.25 -7.00 -15.13
N GLU A 15 -16.34 -7.46 -14.54
CA GLU A 15 -16.52 -8.88 -14.33
C GLU A 15 -16.80 -9.60 -15.65
N GLU A 16 -16.25 -10.79 -15.80
CA GLU A 16 -16.60 -11.70 -16.89
C GLU A 16 -18.02 -12.29 -16.71
N LYS A 17 -18.61 -12.23 -15.51
CA LYS A 17 -19.92 -12.86 -15.21
C LYS A 17 -20.90 -12.07 -14.32
N GLY A 18 -20.72 -10.76 -14.16
CA GLY A 18 -21.80 -9.85 -13.72
C GLY A 18 -22.39 -10.03 -12.31
N GLU A 19 -21.71 -10.67 -11.36
CA GLU A 19 -22.20 -10.82 -9.98
C GLU A 19 -21.25 -10.15 -9.00
N THR A 20 -21.53 -8.88 -8.67
CA THR A 20 -20.70 -8.10 -7.76
C THR A 20 -20.70 -8.69 -6.35
N ALA A 21 -19.53 -9.12 -5.87
CA ALA A 21 -19.28 -9.43 -4.46
C ALA A 21 -19.58 -8.21 -3.55
N PRO A 22 -19.92 -8.41 -2.25
CA PRO A 22 -20.43 -7.38 -1.33
C PRO A 22 -19.47 -6.21 -1.02
N TYR A 23 -18.26 -6.23 -1.56
CA TYR A 23 -17.22 -5.23 -1.30
C TYR A 23 -17.00 -4.24 -2.47
N GLY A 24 -17.77 -4.34 -3.56
CA GLY A 24 -17.59 -3.56 -4.79
C GLY A 24 -18.54 -2.36 -4.97
N GLY A 25 -18.63 -1.47 -3.99
CA GLY A 25 -19.48 -0.27 -4.09
C GLY A 25 -19.11 0.62 -5.28
N LYS A 26 -20.08 0.92 -6.15
CA LYS A 26 -19.92 1.83 -7.30
C LYS A 26 -19.74 3.26 -6.81
N ALA A 27 -18.54 3.82 -6.95
CA ALA A 27 -18.31 5.26 -6.77
C ALA A 27 -18.36 5.95 -8.14
N PRO A 28 -19.01 7.13 -8.28
CA PRO A 28 -19.05 7.85 -9.53
C PRO A 28 -17.65 8.35 -9.93
N ALA A 29 -17.25 8.05 -11.17
CA ALA A 29 -15.95 8.44 -11.71
C ALA A 29 -15.88 9.95 -11.99
N SER A 30 -15.00 10.67 -11.29
CA SER A 30 -14.54 12.00 -11.71
C SER A 30 -13.36 11.81 -12.66
N ASN A 31 -13.45 12.39 -13.85
CA ASN A 31 -12.50 12.20 -14.94
C ASN A 31 -11.73 13.50 -15.19
N ASP A 32 -10.83 13.86 -14.27
CA ASP A 32 -9.91 15.00 -14.46
C ASP A 32 -8.52 14.62 -13.97
N GLY A 33 -7.56 14.51 -14.90
CA GLY A 33 -6.13 14.43 -14.58
C GLY A 33 -5.32 13.46 -15.43
N LYS A 34 -4.22 13.96 -16.01
CA LYS A 34 -3.25 13.21 -16.85
C LYS A 34 -2.97 11.81 -16.32
N ARG A 35 -3.26 10.79 -17.13
CA ARG A 35 -2.85 9.40 -16.87
C ARG A 35 -1.32 9.31 -16.91
N GLY A 36 -0.67 9.38 -15.75
CA GLY A 36 0.70 8.89 -15.59
C GLY A 36 0.75 7.40 -15.95
N ALA A 37 1.83 6.97 -16.60
CA ALA A 37 2.03 5.60 -17.02
C ALA A 37 1.82 4.64 -15.84
N ALA A 38 0.86 3.74 -15.96
CA ALA A 38 0.53 2.80 -14.90
C ALA A 38 1.55 1.67 -14.92
N ALA A 39 2.08 1.31 -13.74
CA ALA A 39 2.95 0.13 -13.54
C ALA A 39 2.38 -1.16 -14.17
N ALA A 40 1.05 -1.25 -14.29
CA ALA A 40 0.35 -2.36 -14.92
C ALA A 40 0.57 -2.48 -16.44
N ALA A 41 0.89 -1.37 -17.13
CA ALA A 41 1.13 -1.37 -18.58
C ALA A 41 2.59 -1.68 -18.92
N ASN A 42 3.53 -1.21 -18.09
CA ASN A 42 4.95 -1.52 -18.20
C ASN A 42 5.61 -1.47 -16.81
N PRO A 43 6.07 -2.61 -16.25
CA PRO A 43 6.76 -2.63 -14.96
C PRO A 43 8.02 -1.75 -14.92
N ALA A 44 8.67 -1.51 -16.06
CA ALA A 44 9.86 -0.65 -16.15
C ALA A 44 9.55 0.86 -15.96
N ASP A 45 8.28 1.27 -15.99
CA ASP A 45 7.88 2.66 -15.73
C ASP A 45 7.88 3.00 -14.22
N ILE A 46 8.12 2.01 -13.35
CA ILE A 46 8.32 2.24 -11.92
C ILE A 46 9.73 2.79 -11.67
N SER A 47 9.80 3.98 -11.08
CA SER A 47 11.08 4.61 -10.73
C SER A 47 11.83 3.84 -9.64
N TYR A 48 13.10 3.50 -9.90
CA TYR A 48 13.99 2.83 -8.93
C TYR A 48 14.53 3.76 -7.84
N ILE A 49 14.29 5.08 -7.95
CA ILE A 49 14.89 6.10 -7.10
C ILE A 49 14.57 5.84 -5.63
N GLY A 50 13.32 5.48 -5.29
CA GLY A 50 12.93 5.20 -3.90
C GLY A 50 13.77 4.08 -3.27
N HIS A 51 13.99 2.98 -3.99
CA HIS A 51 14.83 1.88 -3.51
C HIS A 51 16.29 2.30 -3.33
N ARG A 52 16.84 3.09 -4.26
CA ARG A 52 18.21 3.60 -4.15
C ARG A 52 18.39 4.46 -2.89
N GLU A 53 17.46 5.38 -2.63
CA GLU A 53 17.54 6.25 -1.45
C GLU A 53 17.38 5.44 -0.15
N GLN A 54 16.50 4.43 -0.12
CA GLN A 54 16.34 3.52 1.01
C GLN A 54 17.63 2.73 1.30
N LEU A 55 18.28 2.19 0.27
CA LEU A 55 19.56 1.49 0.43
C LEU A 55 20.66 2.43 0.92
N ARG A 56 20.72 3.66 0.38
CA ARG A 56 21.68 4.68 0.81
C ARG A 56 21.54 4.99 2.31
N ASP A 57 20.31 5.13 2.79
CA ASP A 57 20.02 5.39 4.20
C ASP A 57 20.52 4.24 5.11
N VAL A 58 20.25 2.99 4.73
CA VAL A 58 20.75 1.80 5.46
C VAL A 58 22.28 1.78 5.50
N LEU A 59 22.95 2.01 4.37
CA LEU A 59 24.41 2.03 4.31
C LEU A 59 25.00 3.16 5.16
N HIS A 60 24.38 4.34 5.16
CA HIS A 60 24.78 5.46 5.99
C HIS A 60 24.62 5.13 7.49
N ALA A 61 23.50 4.53 7.89
CA ALA A 61 23.26 4.11 9.27
C ALA A 61 24.32 3.10 9.75
N ILE A 62 24.66 2.12 8.90
CA ILE A 62 25.75 1.16 9.20
C ILE A 62 27.09 1.87 9.37
N GLY A 63 27.45 2.77 8.44
CA GLY A 63 28.73 3.47 8.47
C GLY A 63 28.89 4.46 9.63
N SER A 64 27.78 5.04 10.10
CA SER A 64 27.76 5.99 11.23
C SER A 64 27.48 5.34 12.59
N GLY A 65 27.13 4.05 12.63
CA GLY A 65 26.65 3.38 13.85
C GLY A 65 25.28 3.89 14.33
N GLY A 66 24.53 4.56 13.45
CA GLY A 66 23.21 5.13 13.74
C GLY A 66 22.05 4.20 13.43
N LYS A 67 20.84 4.77 13.41
CA LYS A 67 19.62 4.09 12.95
C LYS A 67 19.25 4.54 11.54
N PRO A 68 18.71 3.66 10.69
CA PRO A 68 18.06 4.09 9.45
C PRO A 68 16.83 4.94 9.76
N ALA A 69 16.34 5.66 8.76
CA ALA A 69 15.12 6.47 8.84
C ALA A 69 13.90 5.67 9.30
N ILE A 70 13.84 4.37 8.98
CA ILE A 70 12.82 3.44 9.45
C ILE A 70 13.52 2.22 10.07
N ASP A 71 13.49 2.14 11.40
CA ASP A 71 14.02 0.99 12.13
C ASP A 71 12.97 -0.14 12.24
N GLY A 72 13.37 -1.30 12.79
CA GLY A 72 12.49 -2.45 12.90
C GLY A 72 11.24 -2.21 13.76
N ALA A 73 11.32 -1.30 14.75
CA ALA A 73 10.17 -0.98 15.59
C ALA A 73 9.17 -0.10 14.83
N GLU A 74 9.65 0.86 14.05
CA GLU A 74 8.81 1.68 13.18
C GLU A 74 8.20 0.84 12.04
N ALA A 75 8.98 -0.02 11.40
CA ALA A 75 8.52 -0.89 10.32
C ALA A 75 7.39 -1.84 10.74
N ARG A 76 7.33 -2.24 12.03
CA ARG A 76 6.29 -3.12 12.56
C ARG A 76 4.89 -2.50 12.48
N LYS A 77 4.76 -1.18 12.59
CA LYS A 77 3.45 -0.51 12.56
C LYS A 77 2.69 -0.77 11.26
N ALA A 78 3.40 -0.83 10.13
CA ALA A 78 2.80 -1.17 8.84
C ALA A 78 2.24 -2.61 8.84
N LEU A 79 2.97 -3.55 9.45
CA LEU A 79 2.53 -4.93 9.60
C LEU A 79 1.31 -5.04 10.53
N GLU A 80 1.27 -4.28 11.62
CA GLU A 80 0.13 -4.24 12.54
C GLU A 80 -1.16 -3.83 11.83
N ILE A 81 -1.10 -2.81 10.96
CA ILE A 81 -2.25 -2.38 10.17
C ILE A 81 -2.72 -3.50 9.23
N ILE A 82 -1.81 -4.13 8.50
CA ILE A 82 -2.14 -5.22 7.56
C ILE A 82 -2.79 -6.39 8.31
N LEU A 83 -2.22 -6.79 9.44
CA LEU A 83 -2.76 -7.86 10.27
C LEU A 83 -4.13 -7.49 10.86
N ALA A 84 -4.33 -6.25 11.31
CA ALA A 84 -5.62 -5.78 11.81
C ALA A 84 -6.70 -5.80 10.73
N VAL A 85 -6.37 -5.46 9.48
CA VAL A 85 -7.29 -5.57 8.34
C VAL A 85 -7.70 -7.02 8.11
N TYR A 86 -6.74 -7.96 8.11
CA TYR A 86 -7.06 -9.37 7.96
C TYR A 86 -7.91 -9.90 9.12
N GLU A 87 -7.60 -9.50 10.35
CA GLU A 87 -8.37 -9.92 11.53
C GLU A 87 -9.79 -9.33 11.53
N SER A 88 -9.93 -8.08 11.11
CA SER A 88 -11.23 -7.43 10.98
C SER A 88 -12.09 -8.13 9.93
N ALA A 89 -11.51 -8.45 8.77
CA ALA A 89 -12.19 -9.20 7.72
C ALA A 89 -12.61 -10.62 8.18
N ARG A 90 -11.74 -11.29 8.95
CA ARG A 90 -12.01 -12.64 9.48
C ARG A 90 -13.10 -12.65 10.54
N SER A 91 -13.13 -11.64 11.41
CA SER A 91 -14.01 -11.59 12.58
C SER A 91 -15.29 -10.77 12.38
N GLY A 92 -15.36 -9.95 11.31
CA GLY A 92 -16.45 -9.02 11.04
C GLY A 92 -16.56 -7.89 12.07
N ARG A 93 -15.48 -7.59 12.81
CA ARG A 93 -15.45 -6.60 13.89
C ARG A 93 -14.28 -5.64 13.73
N ASP A 94 -14.38 -4.49 14.37
CA ASP A 94 -13.26 -3.55 14.46
C ASP A 94 -12.13 -4.15 15.32
N VAL A 95 -10.88 -3.89 14.90
CA VAL A 95 -9.67 -4.35 15.58
C VAL A 95 -8.90 -3.13 16.08
N ALA A 96 -8.65 -3.07 17.38
CA ALA A 96 -7.88 -1.99 18.00
C ALA A 96 -6.37 -2.17 17.76
N LEU A 97 -5.66 -1.04 17.63
CA LEU A 97 -4.20 -0.98 17.54
C LEU A 97 -3.60 -0.30 18.79
N PRO A 98 -2.37 -0.65 19.22
CA PRO A 98 -1.52 -1.71 18.66
C PRO A 98 -2.08 -3.11 18.94
N LEU A 99 -1.73 -4.09 18.11
CA LEU A 99 -2.12 -5.48 18.34
C LEU A 99 -1.55 -5.97 19.67
N ALA A 100 -2.33 -6.77 20.41
CA ALA A 100 -1.82 -7.42 21.61
C ALA A 100 -0.61 -8.29 21.22
N VAL A 101 0.52 -8.06 21.88
CA VAL A 101 1.75 -8.82 21.63
C VAL A 101 1.46 -10.29 21.97
N VAL A 102 1.65 -11.18 20.99
CA VAL A 102 1.66 -12.64 21.19
C VAL A 102 3.03 -13.06 21.73
#